data_AF-A0A2E1TJ81-F1
#
_entry.id   AF-A0A2E1TJ81-F1
#
_cell.length_a   1.000
_cell.length_b   1.000
_cell.length_c   1.000
_cell.angle_alpha   90.00
_cell.angle_beta   90.00
_cell.angle_gamma   90.00
#
_symmetry.space_group_name_H-M   'P 1'
#
loop_
_entity.id
_entity.type
_entity.pdbx_description
1 polymer ?
#
loop_
_entity_poly.entity_id
_entity_poly.type
_entity_poly.pdbx_seq_one_letter_code
_entity_poly.pdbx_strand_id
1 'polypeptide(L)'
;MAGWIYIIFQIFAGDAQSRLSEAPEGVQSAFRTMRLIVLVGWAIYPLGYIFGYIGETVDAASLNAIYNLADVVNKIAFGLMIWAAANSENA
;
A
#
# COMPACT_ATOMS: atom_id res chain seq x y z
N MET A 1 14.53 0.62 -1.76
CA MET A 1 14.08 -0.78 -1.91
C MET A 1 14.19 -1.59 -0.62
N ALA A 2 15.37 -1.73 0.00
CA ALA A 2 15.54 -2.55 1.22
C ALA A 2 14.56 -2.19 2.37
N GLY A 3 14.35 -0.89 2.63
CA GLY A 3 13.39 -0.47 3.67
C GLY A 3 11.94 -0.89 3.38
N TRP A 4 11.50 -0.79 2.12
CA TRP A 4 10.15 -1.24 1.74
C TRP A 4 10.00 -2.76 1.86
N ILE A 5 11.00 -3.53 1.42
CA ILE A 5 11.02 -4.98 1.57
C ILE A 5 10.99 -5.38 3.05
N TYR A 6 11.73 -4.66 3.90
CA TYR A 6 11.70 -4.89 5.35
C TYR A 6 10.31 -4.62 5.94
N ILE A 7 9.64 -3.54 5.53
CA ILE A 7 8.25 -3.26 5.95
C ILE A 7 7.31 -4.38 5.51
N ILE A 8 7.40 -4.85 4.26
CA ILE A 8 6.63 -6.00 3.77
C ILE A 8 6.89 -7.23 4.63
N PHE A 9 8.15 -7.54 4.92
CA PHE A 9 8.50 -8.66 5.79
C PHE A 9 7.83 -8.54 7.17
N GLN A 10 7.90 -7.38 7.81
CA GLN A 10 7.25 -7.16 9.11
C GLN A 10 5.72 -7.33 9.06
N ILE A 11 5.09 -6.89 7.97
CA ILE A 11 3.64 -6.97 7.77
C ILE A 11 3.15 -8.41 7.54
N PHE A 12 3.94 -9.24 6.86
CA PHE A 12 3.55 -10.60 6.43
C PHE A 12 4.18 -11.72 7.26
N ALA A 13 5.24 -11.45 8.03
CA ALA A 13 5.97 -12.44 8.82
C ALA A 13 6.38 -11.94 10.21
N GLY A 14 6.08 -10.68 10.56
CA GLY A 14 6.40 -10.11 11.87
C GLY A 14 5.32 -10.33 12.92
N ASP A 15 5.55 -9.75 14.10
CA ASP A 15 4.76 -9.98 15.30
C ASP A 15 3.28 -9.56 15.17
N ALA A 16 3.01 -8.52 14.38
CA ALA A 16 1.64 -8.07 14.14
C ALA A 16 0.83 -9.10 13.33
N GLN A 17 1.47 -9.82 12.40
CA GLN A 17 0.83 -10.89 11.66
C GLN A 17 0.58 -12.12 12.53
N SER A 18 1.53 -12.50 13.39
CA SER A 18 1.39 -13.71 14.22
C SER A 18 0.26 -13.58 15.25
N ARG A 19 -0.05 -12.34 15.67
CA ARG A 19 -1.12 -12.04 16.64
C ARG A 19 -2.45 -11.64 16.00
N LEU A 20 -2.55 -11.61 14.68
CA LEU A 20 -3.73 -11.07 14.00
C LEU A 20 -5.02 -11.80 14.38
N SER A 21 -4.96 -13.13 14.55
CA SER A 21 -6.14 -13.94 14.92
C SER A 21 -6.69 -13.64 16.31
N GLU A 22 -5.91 -12.98 17.17
CA GLU A 22 -6.32 -12.57 18.52
C GLU A 22 -7.05 -11.20 18.50
N ALA A 23 -7.00 -10.48 17.38
CA ALA A 23 -7.58 -9.15 17.27
C ALA A 23 -9.09 -9.19 16.90
N PRO A 24 -9.85 -8.14 17.24
CA PRO A 24 -11.24 -7.98 16.78
C PRO A 24 -11.38 -8.07 15.26
N GLU A 25 -12.53 -8.52 14.77
CA GLU A 25 -12.74 -8.82 13.34
C GLU A 25 -12.45 -7.63 12.41
N GLY A 26 -12.88 -6.41 12.74
CA GLY A 26 -12.55 -5.27 11.88
C GLY A 26 -11.10 -4.81 11.99
N VAL A 27 -10.40 -5.08 13.10
CA VAL A 27 -8.92 -4.94 13.13
C VAL A 27 -8.28 -5.95 12.18
N GLN A 28 -8.79 -7.18 12.13
CA GLN A 28 -8.31 -8.17 11.16
C GLN A 28 -8.56 -7.74 9.71
N SER A 29 -9.75 -7.20 9.44
CA SER A 29 -10.14 -6.68 8.12
C SER A 29 -9.26 -5.49 7.71
N ALA A 30 -9.09 -4.51 8.59
CA ALA A 30 -8.24 -3.34 8.37
C ALA A 30 -6.79 -3.76 8.13
N PHE A 31 -6.25 -4.68 8.93
CA PHE A 31 -4.87 -5.16 8.75
C PHE A 31 -4.67 -5.83 7.39
N ARG A 32 -5.61 -6.72 6.97
CA ARG A 32 -5.55 -7.37 5.65
C ARG A 32 -5.62 -6.35 4.51
N THR A 33 -6.43 -5.31 4.65
CA THR A 33 -6.49 -4.19 3.68
C THR A 33 -5.14 -3.45 3.62
N MET A 34 -4.55 -3.12 4.77
CA MET A 34 -3.23 -2.45 4.80
C MET A 34 -2.13 -3.31 4.15
N ARG A 35 -2.16 -4.64 4.30
CA ARG A 35 -1.23 -5.56 3.62
C ARG A 35 -1.22 -5.34 2.12
N LEU A 36 -2.41 -5.28 1.52
CA LEU A 36 -2.56 -5.12 0.07
C LEU A 36 -2.11 -3.73 -0.39
N ILE A 37 -2.36 -2.68 0.40
CA ILE A 37 -1.88 -1.34 0.09
C ILE A 37 -0.35 -1.27 0.09
N VAL A 38 0.31 -1.80 1.13
CA VAL A 38 1.78 -1.72 1.23
C VAL A 38 2.46 -2.67 0.24
N LEU A 39 1.81 -3.76 -0.15
CA LEU A 39 2.35 -4.68 -1.16
C LEU A 39 2.12 -4.18 -2.59
N VAL A 40 0.86 -3.94 -2.97
CA VAL A 40 0.46 -3.65 -4.36
C VAL A 40 0.40 -2.15 -4.61
N GLY A 41 -0.24 -1.39 -3.72
CA GLY A 41 -0.38 0.05 -3.88
C GLY A 41 0.98 0.77 -3.86
N TRP A 42 1.86 0.42 -2.92
CA TRP A 42 3.19 1.04 -2.83
C TRP A 42 4.13 0.59 -3.94
N ALA A 43 3.89 -0.56 -4.60
CA ALA A 43 4.71 -1.02 -5.72
C ALA A 43 4.64 -0.07 -6.93
N ILE A 44 3.59 0.75 -7.03
CA ILE A 44 3.46 1.75 -8.10
C ILE A 44 4.60 2.77 -8.06
N TYR A 45 5.06 3.18 -6.87
CA TYR A 45 6.15 4.15 -6.72
C TYR A 45 7.50 3.65 -7.28
N PRO A 46 8.07 2.52 -6.85
CA PRO A 46 9.32 2.02 -7.39
C PRO A 46 9.20 1.60 -8.86
N LEU A 47 8.03 1.13 -9.31
CA LEU A 47 7.80 0.90 -10.74
C LEU A 47 7.86 2.21 -11.53
N GLY A 48 7.21 3.27 -11.05
CA GLY A 48 7.29 4.60 -11.67
C GLY A 48 8.69 5.15 -11.72
N TYR A 49 9.47 4.96 -10.64
CA TYR A 49 10.89 5.29 -10.63
C TYR A 49 11.63 4.49 -11.71
N ILE A 50 11.56 3.16 -11.69
CA ILE A 50 12.26 2.30 -12.65
C ILE A 50 11.89 2.68 -14.09
N PHE A 51 10.61 2.82 -14.43
CA PHE A 51 10.17 3.21 -15.77
C PHE A 51 10.59 4.64 -16.16
N GLY A 52 10.64 5.58 -15.21
CA GLY A 52 11.11 6.93 -15.47
C GLY A 52 12.63 7.03 -15.74
N TYR A 53 13.42 6.03 -15.32
CA TYR A 53 14.88 6.03 -15.43
C TYR A 53 15.46 4.94 -16.36
N ILE A 54 14.63 4.06 -16.94
CA ILE A 54 15.09 3.00 -17.88
C ILE A 54 15.43 3.55 -19.28
N GLY A 55 14.92 4.72 -19.66
CA GLY A 55 15.23 5.37 -20.93
C GLY A 55 16.54 6.16 -20.92
N GLU A 56 17.06 6.52 -22.10
CA GLU A 56 18.23 7.41 -22.24
C GLU A 56 18.01 8.81 -21.66
N THR A 57 16.75 9.23 -21.58
CA THR A 57 16.31 10.49 -20.98
C THR A 57 15.18 10.22 -19.99
N VAL A 58 15.17 10.98 -18.90
CA VAL A 58 14.10 10.90 -17.90
C VAL A 58 12.88 11.66 -18.44
N ASP A 59 11.78 10.94 -18.68
CA ASP A 59 10.50 11.57 -19.00
C ASP A 59 9.79 12.00 -17.71
N ALA A 60 9.96 13.29 -17.37
CA ALA A 60 9.33 13.88 -16.21
C ALA A 60 7.80 13.82 -16.27
N ALA A 61 7.18 13.86 -17.45
CA ALA A 61 5.73 13.82 -17.58
C ALA A 61 5.18 12.44 -17.17
N SER A 62 5.77 11.37 -17.70
CA SER A 62 5.41 9.99 -17.31
C SER A 62 5.68 9.72 -15.83
N LEU A 63 6.83 10.18 -15.31
CA LEU A 63 7.15 10.03 -13.88
C LEU A 63 6.06 10.66 -12.99
N ASN A 64 5.71 11.92 -13.27
CA ASN A 64 4.67 12.62 -12.49
C ASN A 64 3.29 11.99 -12.65
N ALA A 65 2.93 11.51 -13.85
CA ALA A 65 1.66 10.83 -14.08
C ALA A 65 1.53 9.54 -13.24
N ILE A 66 2.60 8.73 -13.17
CA ILE A 66 2.62 7.50 -12.37
C ILE A 66 2.54 7.82 -10.88
N TYR A 67 3.25 8.85 -10.41
CA TYR A 67 3.21 9.24 -9.00
C TYR A 67 1.86 9.82 -8.58
N ASN A 68 1.20 10.59 -9.46
CA ASN A 68 -0.16 11.06 -9.21
C ASN A 68 -1.15 9.90 -9.12
N LEU A 69 -1.03 8.90 -10.00
CA LEU A 69 -1.83 7.68 -9.92
C LEU A 69 -1.57 6.92 -8.60
N ALA A 70 -0.29 6.77 -8.23
CA ALA A 70 0.10 6.14 -6.98
C ALA A 70 -0.53 6.86 -5.78
N ASP A 71 -0.59 8.19 -5.81
CA ASP A 71 -1.18 8.99 -4.75
C ASP A 71 -2.70 8.86 -4.66
N VAL A 72 -3.40 8.84 -5.79
CA VAL A 72 -4.84 8.57 -5.82
C VAL A 72 -5.14 7.19 -5.21
N VAL A 73 -4.38 6.16 -5.59
CA VAL A 73 -4.56 4.80 -5.06
C VAL A 73 -4.23 4.73 -3.56
N ASN A 74 -3.06 5.21 -3.15
CA ASN A 74 -2.54 4.99 -1.80
C ASN A 74 -3.06 6.00 -0.76
N LYS A 75 -3.64 7.12 -1.18
CA LYS A 75 -4.20 8.13 -0.28
C LYS A 75 -5.72 8.15 -0.34
N ILE A 76 -6.30 8.27 -1.54
CA ILE A 76 -7.75 8.41 -1.69
C ILE A 76 -8.43 7.04 -1.56
N ALA A 77 -8.11 6.08 -2.41
CA ALA A 77 -8.75 4.76 -2.36
C ALA A 77 -8.46 4.04 -1.04
N PHE A 78 -7.24 4.18 -0.50
CA PHE A 78 -6.92 3.72 0.85
C PHE A 78 -7.83 4.34 1.91
N GLY A 79 -7.98 5.67 1.95
CA GLY A 79 -8.85 6.34 2.91
C GLY A 79 -10.30 5.86 2.80
N LEU A 80 -10.80 5.68 1.58
CA LEU A 80 -12.15 5.15 1.32
C LEU A 80 -12.32 3.70 1.81
N MET A 81 -11.32 2.84 1.65
CA MET A 81 -11.37 1.46 2.15
C MET A 81 -11.39 1.40 3.68
N ILE A 82 -10.60 2.26 4.36
CA ILE A 82 -10.63 2.35 5.82
C ILE A 82 -11.96 2.88 6.31
N TRP A 83 -12.50 3.92 5.67
CA TRP A 83 -13.84 4.43 5.98
C TRP A 83 -14.93 3.36 5.81
N ALA A 84 -14.89 2.61 4.70
CA ALA A 84 -15.84 1.53 4.46
C ALA A 84 -15.75 0.43 5.52
N ALA A 85 -14.54 0.02 5.91
CA ALA A 85 -14.33 -0.96 6.97
C ALA A 85 -14.87 -0.46 8.33
N ALA A 86 -14.57 0.78 8.71
CA ALA A 86 -15.06 1.37 9.96
C ALA A 86 -16.59 1.49 10.00
N ASN A 87 -17.23 1.78 8.87
CA ASN A 87 -18.69 1.88 8.81
C ASN A 87 -19.38 0.50 8.80
N SER A 88 -18.70 -0.55 8.33
CA SER A 88 -19.23 -1.92 8.35
C SER A 88 -19.27 -2.54 9.76
N GLU A 89 -18.44 -2.08 10.69
CA GLU A 89 -18.48 -2.53 12.10
C GLU A 89 -19.66 -1.92 12.90
N ASN A 90 -20.29 -0.85 12.40
CA ASN A 90 -21.40 -0.16 13.05
C ASN A 90 -22.79 -0.62 12.54
N ALA A 91 -22.85 -1.58 11.62
CA ALA A 91 -24.07 -2.12 11.00
C ALA A 91 -24.37 -3.52 11.51
#